data_AF-A0A9E2F9H4-F1
#
_entry.id   AF-A0A9E2F9H4-F1
#
_cell.length_a   1.000
_cell.length_b   1.000
_cell.length_c   1.000
_cell.angle_alpha   90.00
_cell.angle_beta   90.00
_cell.angle_gamma   90.00
#
_symmetry.space_group_name_H-M   'P 1'
#
loop_
_entity.id
_entity.type
_entity.pdbx_description
1 polymer ?
#
loop_
_entity_poly.entity_id
_entity_poly.type
_entity_poly.pdbx_seq_one_letter_code
_entity_poly.pdbx_strand_id
1 'polypeptide(L)'
;MGRELSVNSSSPTEKSTHTYEKIRVALISVGAALFLTSLKAVVGFLTGSLAILADAVHSGLDLVASLITALSVRAADRPPDKTHHYGHGKIESLSALFEALLLLVTCFWILWEAFNRLLASAPAPNINIYSFLVMIVAIVVDFYRYRALKRTADKYQSQALEADAIHFLSDIISSVLVIIGLTAVSLGYKWADAVAAICVALWVGILSVRLGWKNMSILIDRVPEEYIEKIRQVVHSVEGIVSIDKLRLRRSGSTVFADLRVGVDRTMTFNEAHERTRELEQTLSSQIRGLDVIVHTNPRSAPNESLEMGIISFIQSVGLRAHHLSFTEAGAGLAVELHLEMDGHLRFSEAHQQVARLKDEIKQQFSEIKHIQIHLEDFSNFGCEELPLEGSELADKIYQVCKLSDECKDCRIVSLNRRGDSVNVNIQCRFYIDKTITEVHQATTELERSIHKAIPELDHIFIHAQPPETP
;
A
#
# COMPACT_ATOMS: atom_id res chain seq x y z
N MET A 1 5.73 -1.63 -26.64
CA MET A 1 4.51 -1.18 -27.34
C MET A 1 3.75 -0.30 -26.35
N GLY A 2 4.03 1.01 -26.36
CA GLY A 2 3.51 1.97 -25.39
C GLY A 2 2.09 2.39 -25.75
N ARG A 3 1.16 2.31 -24.80
CA ARG A 3 -0.21 2.77 -24.95
C ARG A 3 -0.36 4.05 -24.12
N GLU A 4 -0.59 5.16 -24.82
CA GLU A 4 -0.94 6.45 -24.24
C GLU A 4 -2.24 6.31 -23.45
N LEU A 5 -2.20 6.72 -22.19
CA LEU A 5 -3.39 6.91 -21.35
C LEU A 5 -4.11 8.16 -21.84
N SER A 6 -5.32 7.98 -22.37
CA SER A 6 -6.24 9.07 -22.67
C SER A 6 -6.73 9.70 -21.37
N VAL A 7 -5.97 10.69 -20.89
CA VAL A 7 -6.45 11.60 -19.84
C VAL A 7 -7.59 12.40 -20.45
N ASN A 8 -8.80 12.21 -19.91
CA ASN A 8 -9.97 13.02 -20.20
C ASN A 8 -9.70 14.47 -19.75
N SER A 9 -9.15 15.28 -20.63
CA SER A 9 -8.77 16.66 -20.36
C SER A 9 -9.96 17.58 -20.57
N SER A 10 -10.58 18.03 -19.48
CA SER A 10 -11.37 19.26 -19.47
C SER A 10 -10.56 20.39 -20.13
N SER A 11 -11.18 21.16 -21.02
CA SER A 11 -10.52 22.17 -21.85
C SER A 11 -9.68 23.19 -21.05
N PRO A 12 -8.55 23.70 -21.58
CA PRO A 12 -7.67 24.66 -20.90
C PRO A 12 -8.36 25.96 -20.49
N THR A 13 -9.38 26.36 -21.26
CA THR A 13 -10.20 27.55 -21.05
C THR A 13 -11.10 27.42 -19.80
N GLU A 14 -11.59 26.22 -19.48
CA GLU A 14 -12.47 25.97 -18.34
C GLU A 14 -11.70 25.88 -17.00
N LYS A 15 -10.50 25.28 -17.00
CA LYS A 15 -9.60 25.28 -15.82
C LYS A 15 -9.13 26.68 -15.43
N SER A 16 -8.91 27.55 -16.42
CA SER A 16 -8.44 28.91 -16.18
C SER A 16 -9.54 29.81 -15.57
N THR A 17 -10.77 29.79 -16.10
CA THR A 17 -11.89 30.59 -15.57
C THR A 17 -12.26 30.23 -14.13
N HIS A 18 -12.28 28.93 -13.77
CA HIS A 18 -12.50 28.49 -12.39
C HIS A 18 -11.40 28.93 -11.41
N THR A 19 -10.16 29.09 -11.88
CA THR A 19 -9.04 29.53 -11.05
C THR A 19 -9.13 31.04 -10.77
N TYR A 20 -9.52 31.84 -11.77
CA TYR A 20 -9.70 33.29 -11.61
C TYR A 20 -10.87 33.66 -10.69
N GLU A 21 -12.00 32.94 -10.76
CA GLU A 21 -13.13 33.16 -9.84
C GLU A 21 -12.75 32.83 -8.39
N LYS A 22 -12.02 31.74 -8.15
CA LYS A 22 -11.55 31.35 -6.81
C LYS A 22 -10.58 32.37 -6.22
N ILE A 23 -9.61 32.86 -6.99
CA ILE A 23 -8.65 33.88 -6.55
C ILE A 23 -9.38 35.20 -6.24
N ARG A 24 -10.35 35.60 -7.06
CA ARG A 24 -11.13 36.83 -6.82
C ARG A 24 -11.96 36.72 -5.54
N VAL A 25 -12.62 35.59 -5.30
CA VAL A 25 -13.38 35.35 -4.06
C VAL A 25 -12.46 35.32 -2.84
N ALA A 26 -11.28 34.68 -2.95
CA ALA A 26 -10.29 34.66 -1.88
C ALA A 26 -9.75 36.06 -1.55
N LEU A 27 -9.42 36.88 -2.55
CA LEU A 27 -8.97 38.26 -2.36
C LEU A 27 -10.06 39.15 -1.73
N ILE A 28 -11.32 39.00 -2.16
CA ILE A 28 -12.45 39.70 -1.54
C ILE A 28 -12.61 39.27 -0.07
N SER A 29 -12.45 37.97 0.23
CA SER A 29 -12.51 37.44 1.60
C SER A 29 -11.39 37.99 2.49
N VAL A 30 -10.15 38.05 1.98
CA VAL A 30 -9.01 38.65 2.70
C VAL A 30 -9.23 40.14 2.93
N GLY A 31 -9.71 40.87 1.92
CA GLY A 31 -10.04 42.30 2.06
C GLY A 31 -11.14 42.55 3.09
N ALA A 32 -12.19 41.71 3.11
CA ALA A 32 -13.25 41.77 4.11
C ALA A 32 -12.73 41.47 5.52
N ALA A 33 -11.89 40.44 5.69
CA ALA A 33 -11.30 40.09 6.96
C ALA A 33 -10.36 41.19 7.50
N LEU A 34 -9.56 41.81 6.63
CA LEU A 34 -8.71 42.95 6.98
C LEU A 34 -9.55 44.16 7.42
N PHE A 35 -10.61 44.46 6.70
CA PHE A 35 -11.54 45.54 7.02
C PHE A 35 -12.21 45.31 8.39
N LEU A 36 -12.77 44.12 8.61
CA LEU A 36 -13.42 43.77 9.88
C LEU A 36 -12.44 43.81 11.05
N THR A 37 -11.25 43.22 10.90
CA THR A 37 -10.21 43.23 11.94
C THR A 37 -9.83 44.65 12.33
N SER A 38 -9.64 45.52 11.34
CA SER A 38 -9.31 46.93 11.56
C SER A 38 -10.44 47.66 12.29
N LEU A 39 -11.69 47.42 11.88
CA LEU A 39 -12.86 48.04 12.50
C LEU A 39 -13.06 47.57 13.95
N LYS A 40 -12.95 46.26 14.22
CA LYS A 40 -13.01 45.68 15.57
C LYS A 40 -11.90 46.23 16.45
N ALA A 41 -10.66 46.33 15.93
CA ALA A 41 -9.53 46.89 16.68
C ALA A 41 -9.77 48.35 17.07
N VAL A 42 -10.14 49.21 16.11
CA VAL A 42 -10.42 50.64 16.37
C VAL A 42 -11.53 50.80 17.40
N VAL A 43 -12.66 50.10 17.23
CA VAL A 43 -13.78 50.18 18.17
C VAL A 43 -13.40 49.60 19.54
N GLY A 44 -12.67 48.50 19.59
CA GLY A 44 -12.17 47.90 20.83
C GLY A 44 -11.28 48.85 21.62
N PHE A 45 -10.34 49.54 20.96
CA PHE A 45 -9.48 50.54 21.61
C PHE A 45 -10.28 51.76 22.08
N LEU A 46 -11.17 52.30 21.25
CA LEU A 46 -11.97 53.48 21.59
C LEU A 46 -12.96 53.22 22.74
N THR A 47 -13.51 52.02 22.80
CA THR A 47 -14.50 51.63 23.83
C THR A 47 -13.83 51.06 25.08
N GLY A 48 -12.58 50.62 24.99
CA GLY A 48 -11.87 49.93 26.06
C GLY A 48 -12.39 48.51 26.34
N SER A 49 -13.27 47.97 25.49
CA SER A 49 -13.84 46.63 25.64
C SER A 49 -12.79 45.56 25.38
N LEU A 50 -12.52 44.74 26.39
CA LEU A 50 -11.62 43.60 26.28
C LEU A 50 -12.24 42.51 25.40
N ALA A 51 -13.56 42.32 25.42
CA ALA A 51 -14.22 41.31 24.60
C ALA A 51 -14.09 41.62 23.10
N ILE A 52 -14.29 42.88 22.70
CA ILE A 52 -14.09 43.31 21.30
C ILE A 52 -12.61 43.20 20.92
N LEU A 53 -11.69 43.59 21.80
CA LEU A 53 -10.26 43.47 21.55
C LEU A 53 -9.81 42.01 21.41
N ALA A 54 -10.32 41.10 22.24
CA ALA A 54 -10.03 39.67 22.15
C ALA A 54 -10.46 39.10 20.78
N ASP A 55 -11.67 39.45 20.34
CA ASP A 55 -12.19 39.04 19.03
C ASP A 55 -11.41 39.69 17.86
N ALA A 56 -10.99 40.95 18.01
CA ALA A 56 -10.15 41.64 17.03
C ALA A 56 -8.76 40.98 16.89
N VAL A 57 -8.12 40.64 18.00
CA VAL A 57 -6.82 39.97 18.00
C VAL A 57 -6.94 38.57 17.39
N HIS A 58 -7.99 37.82 17.69
CA HIS A 58 -8.25 36.54 17.06
C HIS A 58 -8.36 36.68 15.53
N SER A 59 -9.22 37.56 15.03
CA SER A 59 -9.36 37.81 13.58
C SER A 59 -8.05 38.30 12.93
N GLY A 60 -7.25 39.10 13.65
CA GLY A 60 -5.95 39.56 13.19
C GLY A 60 -4.91 38.45 13.08
N LEU A 61 -4.91 37.51 14.03
CA LEU A 61 -4.04 36.33 13.96
C LEU A 61 -4.42 35.39 12.83
N ASP A 62 -5.72 35.26 12.55
CA ASP A 62 -6.17 34.44 11.42
C ASP A 62 -5.70 35.01 10.07
N LEU A 63 -5.61 36.34 9.94
CA LEU A 63 -5.01 36.98 8.76
C LEU A 63 -3.51 36.65 8.62
N VAL A 64 -2.78 36.71 9.74
CA VAL A 64 -1.34 36.36 9.78
C VAL A 64 -1.16 34.86 9.49
N ALA A 65 -1.99 33.99 10.09
CA ALA A 65 -2.00 32.55 9.85
C ALA A 65 -2.30 32.25 8.39
N SER A 66 -3.28 32.92 7.77
CA SER A 66 -3.58 32.76 6.34
C SER A 66 -2.36 33.08 5.45
N LEU A 67 -1.59 34.11 5.81
CA LEU A 67 -0.34 34.46 5.10
C LEU A 67 0.75 33.40 5.31
N ILE A 68 0.95 32.94 6.55
CA ILE A 68 1.91 31.88 6.88
C ILE A 68 1.55 30.59 6.14
N THR A 69 0.29 30.18 6.18
CA THR A 69 -0.25 29.04 5.44
C THR A 69 0.00 29.19 3.94
N ALA A 70 -0.28 30.35 3.33
CA ALA A 70 -0.04 30.57 1.89
C ALA A 70 1.45 30.39 1.51
N LEU A 71 2.37 30.90 2.34
CA LEU A 71 3.81 30.70 2.14
C LEU A 71 4.22 29.23 2.36
N SER A 72 3.61 28.58 3.35
CA SER A 72 3.91 27.20 3.74
C SER A 72 3.43 26.18 2.72
N VAL A 73 2.25 26.37 2.12
CA VAL A 73 1.75 25.56 1.00
C VAL A 73 2.72 25.63 -0.17
N ARG A 74 3.16 26.84 -0.54
CA ARG A 74 4.15 27.00 -1.62
C ARG A 74 5.48 26.32 -1.33
N ALA A 75 5.90 26.26 -0.06
CA ALA A 75 7.09 25.54 0.35
C ALA A 75 6.86 24.01 0.38
N ALA A 76 5.68 23.57 0.80
CA ALA A 76 5.29 22.16 0.90
C ALA A 76 5.10 21.48 -0.47
N ASP A 77 4.60 22.21 -1.46
CA ASP A 77 4.41 21.76 -2.84
C ASP A 77 5.73 21.56 -3.61
N ARG A 78 6.88 21.84 -2.99
CA ARG A 78 8.18 21.57 -3.61
C ARG A 78 8.41 20.06 -3.72
N PRO A 79 8.82 19.56 -4.91
CA PRO A 79 9.08 18.15 -5.11
C PRO A 79 10.22 17.65 -4.20
N PRO A 80 10.35 16.32 -4.02
CA PRO A 80 11.49 15.73 -3.33
C PRO A 80 12.84 16.21 -3.86
N ASP A 81 13.78 16.43 -2.93
CA ASP A 81 15.16 16.82 -3.24
C ASP A 81 16.17 15.92 -2.52
N LYS A 82 17.48 16.20 -2.69
CA LYS A 82 18.58 15.39 -2.10
C LYS A 82 18.60 15.38 -0.57
N THR A 83 17.94 16.33 0.08
CA THR A 83 17.85 16.46 1.55
C THR A 83 16.49 16.01 2.08
N HIS A 84 15.45 16.03 1.23
CA HIS A 84 14.06 15.70 1.55
C HIS A 84 13.53 14.67 0.55
N HIS A 85 13.91 13.41 0.71
CA HIS A 85 13.51 12.32 -0.20
C HIS A 85 11.99 12.05 -0.23
N TYR A 86 11.26 12.42 0.82
CA TYR A 86 9.79 12.32 0.90
C TYR A 86 9.09 13.64 0.59
N GLY A 87 9.83 14.64 0.07
CA GLY A 87 9.32 15.97 -0.21
C GLY A 87 9.16 16.84 1.02
N HIS A 88 8.50 17.98 0.82
CA HIS A 88 8.39 19.06 1.79
C HIS A 88 7.02 19.15 2.47
N GLY A 89 6.15 18.16 2.26
CA GLY A 89 4.75 18.18 2.72
C GLY A 89 4.57 18.40 4.23
N LYS A 90 5.52 17.98 5.08
CA LYS A 90 5.46 18.20 6.53
C LYS A 90 5.57 19.68 6.94
N ILE A 91 6.04 20.57 6.06
CA ILE A 91 6.08 22.02 6.32
C ILE A 91 4.69 22.58 6.60
N GLU A 92 3.66 22.10 5.90
CA GLU A 92 2.27 22.52 6.08
C GLU A 92 1.75 22.17 7.50
N SER A 93 2.04 20.96 7.99
CA SER A 93 1.65 20.57 9.35
C SER A 93 2.46 21.32 10.41
N LEU A 94 3.72 21.63 10.13
CA LEU A 94 4.57 22.40 11.03
C LEU A 94 4.09 23.86 11.15
N SER A 95 3.72 24.49 10.02
CA SER A 95 3.18 25.85 10.02
C SER A 95 1.84 25.92 10.75
N ALA A 96 0.94 24.97 10.50
CA ALA A 96 -0.35 24.90 11.18
C ALA A 96 -0.19 24.65 12.70
N LEU A 97 0.82 23.89 13.12
CA LEU A 97 1.15 23.72 14.54
C LEU A 97 1.68 25.02 15.16
N PHE A 98 2.53 25.76 14.44
CA PHE A 98 3.03 27.07 14.87
C PHE A 98 1.89 28.09 15.02
N GLU A 99 0.95 28.11 14.08
CA GLU A 99 -0.25 28.96 14.14
C GLU A 99 -1.09 28.62 15.37
N ALA A 100 -1.34 27.33 15.65
CA ALA A 100 -2.07 26.91 16.84
C ALA A 100 -1.36 27.36 18.13
N LEU A 101 -0.02 27.24 18.19
CA LEU A 101 0.76 27.71 19.32
C LEU A 101 0.62 29.22 19.54
N LEU A 102 0.74 30.01 18.47
CA LEU A 102 0.60 31.46 18.52
C LEU A 102 -0.80 31.86 19.04
N LEU A 103 -1.84 31.19 18.55
CA LEU A 103 -3.21 31.40 19.00
C LEU A 103 -3.40 31.03 20.48
N LEU A 104 -2.77 29.95 20.96
CA LEU A 104 -2.80 29.57 22.38
C LEU A 104 -2.11 30.59 23.29
N VAL A 105 -0.95 31.10 22.90
CA VAL A 105 -0.23 32.15 23.64
C VAL A 105 -1.13 33.39 23.78
N THR A 106 -1.80 33.75 22.69
CA THR A 106 -2.76 34.86 22.67
C THR A 106 -3.96 34.61 23.57
N CYS A 107 -4.54 33.40 23.55
CA CYS A 107 -5.63 33.06 24.44
C CYS A 107 -5.21 33.15 25.91
N PHE A 108 -4.00 32.68 26.26
CA PHE A 108 -3.46 32.80 27.61
C PHE A 108 -3.28 34.27 28.03
N TRP A 109 -2.77 35.12 27.12
CA TRP A 109 -2.65 36.56 27.36
C TRP A 109 -4.01 37.23 27.62
N ILE A 110 -5.02 36.94 26.78
CA ILE A 110 -6.38 37.49 26.94
C ILE A 110 -6.99 37.02 28.26
N LEU A 111 -6.83 35.74 28.62
CA LEU A 111 -7.31 35.22 29.90
C LEU A 111 -6.66 35.96 31.07
N TRP A 112 -5.34 36.12 31.05
CA TRP A 112 -4.61 36.84 32.10
C TRP A 112 -5.08 38.29 32.25
N GLU A 113 -5.23 39.02 31.14
CA GLU A 113 -5.75 40.39 31.13
C GLU A 113 -7.20 40.45 31.64
N ALA A 114 -8.05 39.50 31.24
CA ALA A 114 -9.45 39.45 31.68
C ALA A 114 -9.57 39.16 33.18
N PHE A 115 -8.76 38.24 33.73
CA PHE A 115 -8.70 37.97 35.16
C PHE A 115 -8.20 39.20 35.94
N ASN A 116 -7.16 39.88 35.44
CA ASN A 116 -6.67 41.11 36.06
C ASN A 116 -7.76 42.19 36.09
N ARG A 117 -8.54 42.36 35.01
CA ARG A 117 -9.64 43.33 34.97
C ARG A 117 -10.78 43.00 35.93
N LEU A 118 -11.08 41.70 36.11
CA LEU A 118 -12.07 41.25 37.09
C LEU A 118 -11.63 41.53 38.53
N LEU A 119 -10.35 41.32 38.84
CA LEU A 119 -9.79 41.52 40.19
C LEU A 119 -9.54 42.99 40.50
N ALA A 120 -9.05 43.77 39.54
CA ALA A 120 -8.64 45.17 39.75
C ALA A 120 -9.81 46.17 39.71
N SER A 121 -11.06 45.73 39.53
CA SER A 121 -12.24 46.61 39.33
C SER A 121 -11.96 47.70 38.28
N ALA A 122 -11.43 47.28 37.13
CA ALA A 122 -11.01 48.17 36.06
C ALA A 122 -12.17 49.09 35.58
N PRO A 123 -11.86 50.27 34.99
CA PRO A 123 -12.86 51.17 34.44
C PRO A 123 -13.79 50.42 33.47
N ALA A 124 -15.09 50.67 33.60
CA ALA A 124 -16.07 50.06 32.71
C ALA A 124 -15.78 50.45 31.25
N PRO A 125 -15.91 49.52 30.30
CA PRO A 125 -15.81 49.90 28.90
C PRO A 125 -16.93 50.87 28.54
N ASN A 126 -16.58 51.89 27.76
CA ASN A 126 -17.52 52.89 27.25
C ASN A 126 -18.28 52.26 26.08
N ILE A 127 -19.38 51.57 26.39
CA ILE A 127 -20.22 50.96 25.38
C ILE A 127 -21.02 52.04 24.66
N ASN A 128 -20.83 52.08 23.34
CA ASN A 128 -21.57 52.98 22.45
C ASN A 128 -22.29 52.16 21.38
N ILE A 129 -23.19 52.79 20.63
CA ILE A 129 -23.91 52.14 19.54
C ILE A 129 -22.96 51.55 18.48
N TYR A 130 -21.79 52.19 18.31
CA TYR A 130 -20.71 51.70 17.44
C TYR A 130 -20.15 50.32 17.88
N SER A 131 -20.14 50.00 19.18
CA SER A 131 -19.72 48.70 19.73
C SER A 131 -20.63 47.58 19.24
N PHE A 132 -21.94 47.81 19.21
CA PHE A 132 -22.90 46.83 18.70
C PHE A 132 -22.87 46.79 17.17
N LEU A 133 -22.78 47.94 16.52
CA LEU A 133 -22.76 48.03 15.05
C LEU A 133 -21.60 47.23 14.46
N VAL A 134 -20.37 47.35 15.00
CA VAL A 134 -19.22 46.61 14.48
C VAL A 134 -19.40 45.10 14.60
N MET A 135 -19.94 44.61 15.73
CA MET A 135 -20.14 43.18 15.95
C MET A 135 -21.26 42.63 15.07
N ILE A 136 -22.34 43.38 14.87
CA ILE A 136 -23.42 43.01 13.95
C ILE A 136 -22.89 42.95 12.51
N VAL A 137 -22.10 43.95 12.09
CA VAL A 137 -21.47 43.95 10.76
C VAL A 137 -20.54 42.74 10.59
N ALA A 138 -19.74 42.41 11.61
CA ALA A 138 -18.90 41.22 11.60
C ALA A 138 -19.71 39.93 11.41
N ILE A 139 -20.76 39.73 12.22
CA ILE A 139 -21.65 38.55 12.10
C ILE A 139 -22.28 38.46 10.71
N VAL A 140 -22.77 39.58 10.17
CA VAL A 140 -23.40 39.59 8.84
C VAL A 140 -22.39 39.19 7.77
N VAL A 141 -21.19 39.77 7.79
CA VAL A 141 -20.13 39.47 6.82
C VAL A 141 -19.67 38.01 6.94
N ASP A 142 -19.40 37.52 8.15
CA ASP A 142 -18.97 36.14 8.37
C ASP A 142 -20.08 35.13 8.04
N PHE A 143 -21.35 35.49 8.24
CA PHE A 143 -22.48 34.67 7.80
C PHE A 143 -22.56 34.56 6.28
N TYR A 144 -22.35 35.66 5.55
CA TYR A 144 -22.28 35.62 4.09
C TYR A 144 -21.09 34.79 3.61
N ARG A 145 -19.91 34.92 4.25
CA ARG A 145 -18.71 34.12 3.95
C ARG A 145 -18.98 32.64 4.19
N TYR A 146 -19.49 32.28 5.36
CA TYR A 146 -19.91 30.92 5.72
C TYR A 146 -20.87 30.34 4.67
N ARG A 147 -21.94 31.06 4.32
CA ARG A 147 -22.95 30.54 3.40
C ARG A 147 -22.43 30.42 1.96
N ALA A 148 -21.59 31.34 1.51
CA ALA A 148 -20.94 31.26 0.21
C ALA A 148 -20.01 30.04 0.14
N LEU A 149 -19.18 29.85 1.17
CA LEU A 149 -18.20 28.77 1.21
C LEU A 149 -18.86 27.40 1.39
N LYS A 150 -19.85 27.29 2.30
CA LYS A 150 -20.61 26.05 2.50
C LYS A 150 -21.33 25.59 1.25
N ARG A 151 -22.02 26.49 0.53
CA ARG A 151 -22.65 26.13 -0.77
C ARG A 151 -21.64 25.60 -1.78
N THR A 152 -20.43 26.17 -1.79
CA THR A 152 -19.37 25.75 -2.68
C THR A 152 -18.79 24.41 -2.23
N ALA A 153 -18.60 24.21 -0.91
CA ALA A 153 -18.18 22.95 -0.31
C ALA A 153 -19.15 21.81 -0.67
N ASP A 154 -20.46 22.02 -0.48
CA ASP A 154 -21.50 21.03 -0.77
C ASP A 154 -21.58 20.70 -2.27
N LYS A 155 -21.50 21.74 -3.13
CA LYS A 155 -21.58 21.59 -4.59
C LYS A 155 -20.38 20.84 -5.17
N TYR A 156 -19.19 21.07 -4.64
CA TYR A 156 -17.94 20.48 -5.15
C TYR A 156 -17.38 19.37 -4.25
N GLN A 157 -18.12 18.94 -3.23
CA GLN A 157 -17.73 17.92 -2.25
C GLN A 157 -16.31 18.17 -1.71
N SER A 158 -16.01 19.43 -1.35
CA SER A 158 -14.67 19.87 -0.99
C SER A 158 -14.53 19.99 0.54
N GLN A 159 -13.82 19.02 1.14
CA GLN A 159 -13.52 19.03 2.58
C GLN A 159 -12.72 20.26 3.03
N ALA A 160 -11.87 20.82 2.17
CA ALA A 160 -11.12 22.03 2.47
C ALA A 160 -12.05 23.25 2.61
N LEU A 161 -12.99 23.43 1.68
CA LEU A 161 -13.97 24.52 1.75
C LEU A 161 -14.96 24.34 2.91
N GLU A 162 -15.27 23.09 3.28
CA GLU A 162 -16.08 22.78 4.46
C GLU A 162 -15.37 23.18 5.76
N ALA A 163 -14.08 22.89 5.88
CA ALA A 163 -13.26 23.28 7.03
C ALA A 163 -13.23 24.81 7.22
N ASP A 164 -12.98 25.56 6.15
CA ASP A 164 -13.00 27.03 6.17
C ASP A 164 -14.40 27.58 6.50
N ALA A 165 -15.48 26.90 6.09
CA ALA A 165 -16.83 27.29 6.48
C ALA A 165 -17.06 27.12 8.00
N ILE A 166 -16.58 26.02 8.58
CA ILE A 166 -16.63 25.78 10.03
C ILE A 166 -15.81 26.84 10.78
N HIS A 167 -14.70 27.31 10.20
CA HIS A 167 -13.91 28.42 10.77
C HIS A 167 -14.75 29.69 10.91
N PHE A 168 -15.41 30.14 9.83
CA PHE A 168 -16.29 31.33 9.90
C PHE A 168 -17.48 31.16 10.83
N LEU A 169 -17.96 29.93 11.01
CA LEU A 169 -18.99 29.66 12.03
C LEU A 169 -18.45 29.92 13.45
N SER A 170 -17.19 29.59 13.72
CA SER A 170 -16.54 29.91 14.99
C SER A 170 -16.43 31.42 15.22
N ASP A 171 -16.08 32.20 14.18
CA ASP A 171 -16.00 33.66 14.26
C ASP A 171 -17.37 34.29 14.59
N ILE A 172 -18.44 33.74 14.02
CA ILE A 172 -19.81 34.15 14.33
C ILE A 172 -20.13 33.84 15.81
N ILE A 173 -19.77 32.65 16.30
CA ILE A 173 -19.99 32.27 17.71
C ILE A 173 -19.24 33.21 18.65
N SER A 174 -17.97 33.50 18.36
CA SER A 174 -17.17 34.48 19.10
C SER A 174 -17.83 35.85 19.12
N SER A 175 -18.26 36.34 17.95
CA SER A 175 -18.93 37.64 17.83
C SER A 175 -20.25 37.71 18.61
N VAL A 176 -21.01 36.61 18.65
CA VAL A 176 -22.24 36.52 19.46
C VAL A 176 -21.92 36.56 20.95
N LEU A 177 -20.89 35.86 21.42
CA LEU A 177 -20.45 35.92 22.82
C LEU A 177 -20.09 37.34 23.24
N VAL A 178 -19.40 38.10 22.36
CA VAL A 178 -19.09 39.51 22.59
C VAL A 178 -20.37 40.35 22.68
N ILE A 179 -21.33 40.20 21.77
CA ILE A 179 -22.61 40.95 21.82
C ILE A 179 -23.37 40.68 23.13
N ILE A 180 -23.41 39.43 23.59
CA ILE A 180 -24.04 39.06 24.86
C ILE A 180 -23.35 39.80 26.02
N GLY A 181 -22.01 39.82 26.03
CA GLY A 181 -21.21 40.57 27.00
C GLY A 181 -21.52 42.07 26.98
N LEU A 182 -21.51 42.69 25.80
CA LEU A 182 -21.81 44.11 25.62
C LEU A 182 -23.24 44.46 26.07
N THR A 183 -24.21 43.59 25.81
CA THR A 183 -25.60 43.76 26.25
C THR A 183 -25.71 43.70 27.78
N ALA A 184 -24.98 42.78 28.43
CA ALA A 184 -24.98 42.71 29.88
C ALA A 184 -24.32 43.95 30.52
N VAL A 185 -23.24 44.46 29.93
CA VAL A 185 -22.61 45.69 30.41
C VAL A 185 -23.51 46.91 30.20
N SER A 186 -24.27 47.00 29.10
CA SER A 186 -25.23 48.10 28.90
C SER A 186 -26.38 48.08 29.90
N LEU A 187 -26.71 46.91 30.45
CA LEU A 187 -27.64 46.75 31.58
C LEU A 187 -27.01 47.07 32.96
N GLY A 188 -25.73 47.42 33.00
CA GLY A 188 -25.00 47.84 34.21
C GLY A 188 -24.01 46.81 34.76
N TYR A 189 -23.93 45.60 34.19
CA TYR A 189 -23.00 44.56 34.64
C TYR A 189 -21.60 44.74 34.05
N LYS A 190 -20.82 45.67 34.62
CA LYS A 190 -19.48 46.06 34.13
C LYS A 190 -18.49 44.90 33.97
N TRP A 191 -18.57 43.88 34.84
CA TRP A 191 -17.71 42.69 34.80
C TRP A 191 -18.01 41.75 33.62
N ALA A 192 -19.16 41.91 32.96
CA ALA A 192 -19.58 41.01 31.88
C ALA A 192 -18.72 41.11 30.61
N ASP A 193 -18.05 42.24 30.36
CA ASP A 193 -17.07 42.37 29.27
C ASP A 193 -15.86 41.44 29.46
N ALA A 194 -15.31 41.41 30.68
CA ALA A 194 -14.18 40.52 30.99
C ALA A 194 -14.60 39.04 30.96
N VAL A 195 -15.81 38.72 31.42
CA VAL A 195 -16.36 37.35 31.30
C VAL A 195 -16.58 36.96 29.84
N ALA A 196 -17.09 37.85 28.99
CA ALA A 196 -17.23 37.58 27.57
C ALA A 196 -15.87 37.37 26.90
N ALA A 197 -14.84 38.17 27.25
CA ALA A 197 -13.47 37.96 26.78
C ALA A 197 -12.91 36.59 27.20
N ILE A 198 -13.18 36.15 28.44
CA ILE A 198 -12.80 34.80 28.91
C ILE A 198 -13.51 33.73 28.10
N CYS A 199 -14.82 33.86 27.88
CA CYS A 199 -15.59 32.89 27.09
C CYS A 199 -15.05 32.78 25.66
N VAL A 200 -14.74 33.91 25.01
CA VAL A 200 -14.11 33.94 23.68
C VAL A 200 -12.75 33.26 23.72
N ALA A 201 -11.87 33.63 24.65
CA ALA A 201 -10.53 33.05 24.76
C ALA A 201 -10.55 31.54 25.04
N LEU A 202 -11.50 31.05 25.85
CA LEU A 202 -11.68 29.63 26.09
C LEU A 202 -12.19 28.90 24.84
N TRP A 203 -13.16 29.48 24.15
CA TRP A 203 -13.70 28.90 22.91
C TRP A 203 -12.59 28.76 21.85
N VAL A 204 -11.90 29.86 21.55
CA VAL A 204 -10.78 29.92 20.61
C VAL A 204 -9.64 29.00 21.05
N GLY A 205 -9.33 28.98 22.35
CA GLY A 205 -8.32 28.09 22.93
C GLY A 205 -8.63 26.61 22.69
N ILE A 206 -9.89 26.18 22.88
CA ILE A 206 -10.32 24.80 22.61
C ILE A 206 -10.13 24.44 21.14
N LEU A 207 -10.51 25.34 20.21
CA LEU A 207 -10.29 25.13 18.77
C LEU A 207 -8.80 25.01 18.47
N SER A 208 -7.98 25.88 19.06
CA SER A 208 -6.54 25.87 18.86
C SER A 208 -5.88 24.58 19.35
N VAL A 209 -6.23 24.09 20.55
CA VAL A 209 -5.70 22.81 21.06
C VAL A 209 -6.09 21.66 20.14
N ARG A 210 -7.33 21.61 19.64
CA ARG A 210 -7.77 20.57 18.69
C ARG A 210 -6.99 20.63 17.38
N LEU A 211 -6.78 21.82 16.83
CA LEU A 211 -5.99 22.03 15.61
C LEU A 211 -4.52 21.61 15.82
N GLY A 212 -3.92 22.03 16.94
CA GLY A 212 -2.57 21.66 17.32
C GLY A 212 -2.41 20.14 17.47
N TRP A 213 -3.35 19.48 18.15
CA TRP A 213 -3.32 18.02 18.32
C TRP A 213 -3.44 17.27 17.00
N LYS A 214 -4.31 17.74 16.09
CA LYS A 214 -4.47 17.18 14.75
C LYS A 214 -3.17 17.29 13.94
N ASN A 215 -2.52 18.45 13.93
CA ASN A 215 -1.28 18.66 13.18
C ASN A 215 -0.07 17.96 13.81
N MET A 216 0.01 17.94 15.14
CA MET A 216 1.00 17.14 15.87
C MET A 216 0.86 15.66 15.53
N SER A 217 -0.38 15.15 15.50
CA SER A 217 -0.66 13.77 15.12
C SER A 217 -0.13 13.42 13.74
N ILE A 218 -0.25 14.34 12.76
CA ILE A 218 0.30 14.14 11.41
C ILE A 218 1.83 14.10 11.44
N LEU A 219 2.48 14.98 12.22
CA LEU A 219 3.94 15.03 12.34
C LEU A 219 4.54 13.75 12.92
N ILE A 220 3.85 13.12 13.87
CA ILE A 220 4.21 11.80 14.46
C ILE A 220 3.67 10.61 13.64
N ASP A 221 3.32 10.83 12.37
CA ASP A 221 2.90 9.83 11.39
C ASP A 221 1.57 9.10 11.71
N ARG A 222 0.65 9.73 12.45
CA ARG A 222 -0.70 9.20 12.63
C ARG A 222 -1.53 9.42 11.37
N VAL A 223 -2.21 8.36 10.91
CA VAL A 223 -3.08 8.37 9.74
C VAL A 223 -4.53 8.06 10.17
N PRO A 224 -5.56 8.68 9.54
CA PRO A 224 -6.95 8.33 9.81
C PRO A 224 -7.27 6.85 9.51
N GLU A 225 -8.12 6.23 10.32
CA GLU A 225 -8.52 4.82 10.16
C GLU A 225 -9.20 4.52 8.83
N GLU A 226 -9.86 5.51 8.23
CA GLU A 226 -10.50 5.38 6.90
C GLU A 226 -9.51 4.91 5.82
N TYR A 227 -8.25 5.37 5.85
CA TYR A 227 -7.23 4.91 4.91
C TYR A 227 -6.84 3.45 5.15
N ILE A 228 -6.77 3.02 6.41
CA ILE A 228 -6.42 1.65 6.77
C ILE A 228 -7.48 0.69 6.23
N GLU A 229 -8.75 0.98 6.48
CA GLU A 229 -9.82 0.09 6.03
C GLU A 229 -10.02 0.11 4.53
N LYS A 230 -9.86 1.27 3.89
CA LYS A 230 -9.90 1.34 2.42
C LYS A 230 -8.77 0.53 1.78
N ILE A 231 -7.55 0.59 2.31
CA ILE A 231 -6.43 -0.23 1.81
C ILE A 231 -6.73 -1.71 2.02
N ARG A 232 -7.21 -2.12 3.20
CA ARG A 232 -7.58 -3.52 3.45
C ARG A 232 -8.64 -4.03 2.49
N GLN A 233 -9.68 -3.23 2.25
CA GLN A 233 -10.74 -3.58 1.28
C GLN A 233 -10.18 -3.79 -0.12
N VAL A 234 -9.28 -2.90 -0.57
CA VAL A 234 -8.64 -3.04 -1.89
C VAL A 234 -7.77 -4.29 -1.94
N VAL A 235 -6.96 -4.54 -0.92
CA VAL A 235 -6.09 -5.72 -0.88
C VAL A 235 -6.91 -7.01 -0.93
N HIS A 236 -8.04 -7.07 -0.22
CA HIS A 236 -8.94 -8.23 -0.27
C HIS A 236 -9.70 -8.39 -1.60
N SER A 237 -9.73 -7.35 -2.43
CA SER A 237 -10.38 -7.42 -3.75
C SER A 237 -9.48 -8.00 -4.85
N VAL A 238 -8.17 -8.06 -4.62
CA VAL A 238 -7.20 -8.58 -5.59
C VAL A 238 -6.99 -10.07 -5.36
N GLU A 239 -7.24 -10.87 -6.39
CA GLU A 239 -7.05 -12.32 -6.36
C GLU A 239 -5.56 -12.69 -6.26
N GLY A 240 -5.24 -13.75 -5.51
CA GLY A 240 -3.86 -14.21 -5.32
C GLY A 240 -3.14 -13.63 -4.11
N ILE A 241 -3.75 -12.67 -3.40
CA ILE A 241 -3.24 -12.21 -2.10
C ILE A 241 -3.89 -13.02 -0.97
N VAL A 242 -3.07 -13.78 -0.26
CA VAL A 242 -3.49 -14.69 0.81
C VAL A 242 -3.70 -13.94 2.13
N SER A 243 -2.83 -12.97 2.44
CA SER A 243 -2.86 -12.27 3.73
C SER A 243 -2.17 -10.91 3.70
N ILE A 244 -2.47 -10.08 4.70
CA ILE A 244 -1.75 -8.83 4.97
C ILE A 244 -0.86 -9.06 6.18
N ASP A 245 0.45 -9.19 5.95
CA ASP A 245 1.43 -9.41 7.02
C ASP A 245 1.68 -8.14 7.82
N LYS A 246 1.72 -6.99 7.13
CA LYS A 246 2.07 -5.71 7.74
C LYS A 246 1.57 -4.55 6.89
N LEU A 247 0.99 -3.56 7.53
CA LEU A 247 0.62 -2.29 6.92
C LEU A 247 1.16 -1.15 7.78
N ARG A 248 1.98 -0.29 7.17
CA ARG A 248 2.42 0.97 7.79
C ARG A 248 2.03 2.12 6.89
N LEU A 249 1.45 3.15 7.50
CA LEU A 249 1.03 4.36 6.81
C LEU A 249 1.68 5.56 7.47
N ARG A 250 2.00 6.56 6.67
CA ARG A 250 2.37 7.90 7.13
C ARG A 250 1.88 8.93 6.14
N ARG A 251 1.77 10.19 6.58
CA ARG A 251 1.28 11.28 5.74
C ARG A 251 2.31 12.41 5.66
N SER A 252 2.47 12.99 4.48
CA SER A 252 3.24 14.21 4.24
C SER A 252 2.45 15.11 3.31
N GLY A 253 1.87 16.20 3.84
CA GLY A 253 0.99 17.09 3.10
C GLY A 253 -0.23 16.36 2.51
N SER A 254 -0.36 16.41 1.18
CA SER A 254 -1.42 15.72 0.43
C SER A 254 -1.10 14.27 0.06
N THR A 255 0.14 13.82 0.27
CA THR A 255 0.59 12.46 -0.05
C THR A 255 0.51 11.54 1.17
N VAL A 256 -0.01 10.33 0.97
CA VAL A 256 0.00 9.24 1.95
C VAL A 256 0.97 8.19 1.46
N PHE A 257 1.95 7.83 2.29
CA PHE A 257 2.90 6.77 1.99
C PHE A 257 2.46 5.49 2.69
N ALA A 258 2.48 4.38 1.97
CA ALA A 258 2.13 3.06 2.48
C ALA A 258 3.25 2.05 2.25
N ASP A 259 3.76 1.45 3.33
CA ASP A 259 4.57 0.24 3.25
C ASP A 259 3.66 -0.95 3.53
N LEU A 260 3.38 -1.72 2.48
CA LEU A 260 2.48 -2.87 2.54
C LEU A 260 3.30 -4.16 2.38
N ARG A 261 3.13 -5.11 3.29
CA ARG A 261 3.62 -6.49 3.15
C ARG A 261 2.44 -7.42 3.01
N VAL A 262 2.41 -8.17 1.92
CA VAL A 262 1.34 -9.12 1.61
C VAL A 262 1.90 -10.52 1.43
N GLY A 263 1.13 -11.49 1.88
CA GLY A 263 1.36 -12.89 1.57
C GLY A 263 0.79 -13.24 0.20
N VAL A 264 1.61 -13.80 -0.68
CA VAL A 264 1.19 -14.39 -1.95
C VAL A 264 1.37 -15.91 -1.88
N ASP A 265 0.67 -16.65 -2.71
CA ASP A 265 0.82 -18.09 -2.79
C ASP A 265 2.27 -18.47 -3.15
N ARG A 266 2.90 -19.29 -2.32
CA ARG A 266 4.29 -19.75 -2.49
C ARG A 266 4.50 -20.71 -3.68
N THR A 267 3.43 -21.17 -4.29
CA THR A 267 3.45 -22.01 -5.50
C THR A 267 3.41 -21.19 -6.79
N MET A 268 3.10 -19.89 -6.71
CA MET A 268 3.14 -18.99 -7.86
C MET A 268 4.56 -18.81 -8.38
N THR A 269 4.68 -18.69 -9.70
CA THR A 269 5.93 -18.27 -10.31
C THR A 269 6.28 -16.84 -9.91
N PHE A 270 7.56 -16.50 -9.96
CA PHE A 270 8.02 -15.14 -9.66
C PHE A 270 7.32 -14.08 -10.55
N ASN A 271 7.08 -14.40 -11.83
CA ASN A 271 6.40 -13.50 -12.76
C ASN A 271 4.93 -13.30 -12.38
N GLU A 272 4.21 -14.36 -11.99
CA GLU A 272 2.82 -14.24 -11.53
C GLU A 272 2.74 -13.41 -10.25
N ALA A 273 3.61 -13.68 -9.28
CA ALA A 273 3.70 -12.88 -8.05
C ALA A 273 3.98 -11.40 -8.35
N HIS A 274 4.86 -11.11 -9.31
CA HIS A 274 5.14 -9.75 -9.76
C HIS A 274 3.92 -9.08 -10.40
N GLU A 275 3.21 -9.76 -11.29
CA GLU A 275 2.00 -9.22 -11.92
C GLU A 275 0.89 -8.97 -10.90
N ARG A 276 0.69 -9.86 -9.91
CA ARG A 276 -0.27 -9.63 -8.81
C ARG A 276 0.11 -8.44 -7.93
N THR A 277 1.40 -8.27 -7.66
CA THR A 277 1.92 -7.12 -6.92
C THR A 277 1.63 -5.82 -7.68
N ARG A 278 1.89 -5.83 -8.99
CA ARG A 278 1.67 -4.68 -9.87
C ARG A 278 0.19 -4.32 -10.00
N GLU A 279 -0.68 -5.33 -10.13
CA GLU A 279 -2.14 -5.18 -10.13
C GLU A 279 -2.63 -4.52 -8.84
N LEU A 280 -2.11 -4.98 -7.70
CA LEU A 280 -2.41 -4.40 -6.39
C LEU A 280 -1.96 -2.93 -6.29
N GLU A 281 -0.72 -2.62 -6.67
CA GLU A 281 -0.19 -1.25 -6.66
C GLU A 281 -1.03 -0.30 -7.51
N GLN A 282 -1.44 -0.73 -8.71
CA GLN A 282 -2.28 0.06 -9.61
C GLN A 282 -3.70 0.26 -9.06
N THR A 283 -4.28 -0.78 -8.46
CA THR A 283 -5.62 -0.71 -7.88
C THR A 283 -5.64 0.21 -6.66
N LEU A 284 -4.63 0.12 -5.80
CA LEU A 284 -4.44 1.03 -4.66
C LEU A 284 -4.27 2.48 -5.12
N SER A 285 -3.39 2.72 -6.10
CA SER A 285 -3.09 4.07 -6.59
C SER A 285 -4.27 4.73 -7.32
N SER A 286 -5.11 3.93 -7.98
CA SER A 286 -6.30 4.44 -8.69
C SER A 286 -7.47 4.75 -7.75
N GLN A 287 -7.65 3.97 -6.67
CA GLN A 287 -8.75 4.16 -5.71
C GLN A 287 -8.44 5.17 -4.61
N ILE A 288 -7.15 5.37 -4.28
CA ILE A 288 -6.71 6.24 -3.20
C ILE A 288 -5.82 7.33 -3.80
N ARG A 289 -6.41 8.51 -4.00
CA ARG A 289 -5.71 9.67 -4.56
C ARG A 289 -4.57 10.09 -3.64
N GLY A 290 -3.38 10.28 -4.21
CA GLY A 290 -2.19 10.72 -3.49
C GLY A 290 -1.53 9.62 -2.65
N LEU A 291 -1.88 8.35 -2.88
CA LEU A 291 -1.19 7.21 -2.27
C LEU A 291 0.10 6.91 -3.05
N ASP A 292 1.21 6.85 -2.33
CA ASP A 292 2.48 6.29 -2.78
C ASP A 292 2.71 5.00 -2.00
N VAL A 293 2.63 3.85 -2.67
CA VAL A 293 2.65 2.53 -2.04
C VAL A 293 3.86 1.73 -2.51
N ILE A 294 4.51 1.09 -1.55
CA ILE A 294 5.53 0.08 -1.80
C ILE A 294 4.98 -1.25 -1.29
N VAL A 295 4.85 -2.23 -2.19
CA VAL A 295 4.37 -3.57 -1.85
C VAL A 295 5.54 -4.55 -1.82
N HIS A 296 5.69 -5.23 -0.69
CA HIS A 296 6.60 -6.35 -0.54
C HIS A 296 5.80 -7.65 -0.42
N THR A 297 6.12 -8.63 -1.25
CA THR A 297 5.48 -9.95 -1.23
C THR A 297 6.28 -10.94 -0.39
N ASN A 298 5.57 -11.76 0.38
CA ASN A 298 6.12 -12.91 1.09
C ASN A 298 5.42 -14.18 0.62
N PRO A 299 6.15 -15.28 0.41
CA PRO A 299 5.52 -16.57 0.12
C PRO A 299 4.73 -17.05 1.36
N ARG A 300 3.48 -17.45 1.13
CA ARG A 300 2.58 -18.03 2.13
C ARG A 300 1.94 -19.30 1.58
N SER A 301 1.62 -20.21 2.50
CA SER A 301 0.81 -21.38 2.17
C SER A 301 -0.61 -20.94 1.83
N ALA A 302 -1.11 -21.39 0.67
CA ALA A 302 -2.47 -21.11 0.25
C ALA A 302 -3.46 -22.15 0.85
N PRO A 303 -4.73 -21.80 1.10
CA PRO A 303 -5.70 -22.72 1.71
C PRO A 303 -5.95 -24.00 0.91
N ASN A 304 -5.72 -23.96 -0.41
CA ASN A 304 -5.90 -25.06 -1.36
C ASN A 304 -4.57 -25.72 -1.76
N GLU A 305 -3.48 -25.43 -1.06
CA GLU A 305 -2.17 -26.01 -1.33
C GLU A 305 -2.16 -27.50 -1.02
N SER A 306 -1.76 -28.32 -2.01
CA SER A 306 -1.55 -29.75 -1.78
C SER A 306 -0.28 -29.97 -0.96
N LEU A 307 -0.24 -31.07 -0.20
CA LEU A 307 0.94 -31.43 0.58
C LEU A 307 2.19 -31.63 -0.30
N GLU A 308 1.98 -32.09 -1.54
CA GLU A 308 3.00 -32.17 -2.60
C GLU A 308 3.61 -30.81 -2.91
N MET A 309 2.78 -29.83 -3.28
CA MET A 309 3.22 -28.48 -3.61
C MET A 309 3.95 -27.84 -2.43
N GLY A 310 3.46 -28.09 -1.20
CA GLY A 310 4.08 -27.58 0.01
C GLY A 310 5.49 -28.10 0.25
N ILE A 311 5.73 -29.41 0.04
CA ILE A 311 7.05 -30.01 0.18
C ILE A 311 7.98 -29.49 -0.91
N ILE A 312 7.53 -29.45 -2.18
CA ILE A 312 8.35 -28.96 -3.30
C ILE A 312 8.74 -27.49 -3.07
N SER A 313 7.77 -26.63 -2.71
CA SER A 313 8.03 -25.21 -2.43
C SER A 313 9.00 -25.02 -1.27
N PHE A 314 8.91 -25.86 -0.24
CA PHE A 314 9.87 -25.85 0.87
C PHE A 314 11.29 -26.22 0.41
N ILE A 315 11.45 -27.32 -0.33
CA ILE A 315 12.74 -27.77 -0.86
C ILE A 315 13.38 -26.69 -1.75
N GLN A 316 12.58 -26.03 -2.60
CA GLN A 316 13.04 -24.91 -3.42
C GLN A 316 13.46 -23.69 -2.58
N SER A 317 12.78 -23.42 -1.47
CA SER A 317 13.10 -22.29 -0.59
C SER A 317 14.49 -22.40 0.07
N VAL A 318 15.02 -23.61 0.22
CA VAL A 318 16.39 -23.87 0.70
C VAL A 318 17.41 -24.03 -0.43
N GLY A 319 17.01 -23.76 -1.68
CA GLY A 319 17.88 -23.77 -2.86
C GLY A 319 18.13 -25.16 -3.47
N LEU A 320 17.32 -26.16 -3.11
CA LEU A 320 17.42 -27.51 -3.64
C LEU A 320 16.28 -27.77 -4.63
N ARG A 321 16.42 -28.82 -5.45
CA ARG A 321 15.38 -29.27 -6.38
C ARG A 321 15.02 -30.70 -6.08
N ALA A 322 13.73 -31.00 -6.19
CA ALA A 322 13.24 -32.35 -6.04
C ALA A 322 12.19 -32.67 -7.10
N HIS A 323 12.12 -33.94 -7.47
CA HIS A 323 11.14 -34.52 -8.38
C HIS A 323 10.70 -35.89 -7.88
N HIS A 324 9.71 -36.47 -8.56
CA HIS A 324 9.16 -37.79 -8.25
C HIS A 324 8.68 -37.91 -6.79
N LEU A 325 7.85 -36.97 -6.35
CA LEU A 325 7.26 -37.01 -5.02
C LEU A 325 6.12 -38.04 -5.01
N SER A 326 6.21 -39.07 -4.17
CA SER A 326 5.16 -40.07 -4.01
C SER A 326 4.71 -40.20 -2.56
N PHE A 327 3.41 -40.47 -2.38
CA PHE A 327 2.77 -40.58 -1.08
C PHE A 327 2.20 -41.97 -0.90
N THR A 328 2.52 -42.60 0.23
CA THR A 328 1.95 -43.87 0.64
C THR A 328 1.42 -43.80 2.08
N GLU A 329 0.29 -44.43 2.35
CA GLU A 329 -0.22 -44.56 3.71
C GLU A 329 0.63 -45.58 4.48
N ALA A 330 1.21 -45.16 5.59
CA ALA A 330 2.06 -46.00 6.43
C ALA A 330 1.55 -45.96 7.88
N GLY A 331 0.58 -46.83 8.18
CA GLY A 331 -0.01 -46.94 9.52
C GLY A 331 -0.81 -45.71 9.92
N ALA A 332 -0.32 -44.93 10.89
CA ALA A 332 -0.99 -43.75 11.43
C ALA A 332 -0.51 -42.41 10.82
N GLY A 333 0.16 -42.43 9.66
CA GLY A 333 0.59 -41.23 8.96
C GLY A 333 1.08 -41.49 7.55
N LEU A 334 1.63 -40.45 6.91
CA LEU A 334 2.10 -40.52 5.53
C LEU A 334 3.59 -40.89 5.47
N ALA A 335 3.92 -41.75 4.51
CA ALA A 335 5.28 -41.97 4.04
C ALA A 335 5.47 -41.24 2.71
N VAL A 336 6.55 -40.45 2.62
CA VAL A 336 6.91 -39.68 1.43
C VAL A 336 8.22 -40.21 0.86
N GLU A 337 8.24 -40.46 -0.43
CA GLU A 337 9.45 -40.75 -1.20
C GLU A 337 9.69 -39.64 -2.22
N LEU A 338 10.93 -39.19 -2.36
CA LEU A 338 11.30 -38.11 -3.26
C LEU A 338 12.74 -38.23 -3.76
N HIS A 339 12.99 -37.71 -4.96
CA HIS A 339 14.33 -37.62 -5.52
C HIS A 339 14.83 -36.18 -5.37
N LEU A 340 16.03 -35.99 -4.83
CA LEU A 340 16.65 -34.70 -4.55
C LEU A 340 17.87 -34.52 -5.46
N GLU A 341 17.85 -33.48 -6.28
CA GLU A 341 18.97 -33.10 -7.14
C GLU A 341 20.06 -32.42 -6.30
N MET A 342 21.29 -32.92 -6.40
CA MET A 342 22.48 -32.37 -5.74
C MET A 342 23.67 -32.32 -6.70
N ASP A 343 24.66 -31.49 -6.37
CA ASP A 343 25.91 -31.38 -7.14
C ASP A 343 26.73 -32.67 -6.97
N GLY A 344 27.03 -33.35 -8.08
CA GLY A 344 27.83 -34.58 -8.11
C GLY A 344 29.28 -34.41 -7.61
N HIS A 345 29.78 -33.19 -7.48
CA HIS A 345 31.10 -32.91 -6.90
C HIS A 345 31.12 -32.86 -5.36
N LEU A 346 29.96 -32.83 -4.70
CA LEU A 346 29.87 -32.82 -3.24
C LEU A 346 30.42 -34.13 -2.64
N ARG A 347 31.06 -34.03 -1.47
CA ARG A 347 31.43 -35.24 -0.74
C ARG A 347 30.17 -35.92 -0.23
N PHE A 348 30.12 -37.24 -0.34
CA PHE A 348 28.97 -38.03 0.11
C PHE A 348 28.55 -37.73 1.57
N SER A 349 29.51 -37.49 2.46
CA SER A 349 29.24 -37.11 3.86
C SER A 349 28.53 -35.76 3.98
N GLU A 350 28.86 -34.79 3.14
CA GLU A 350 28.26 -33.45 3.12
C GLU A 350 26.84 -33.52 2.56
N ALA A 351 26.64 -34.27 1.47
CA ALA A 351 25.33 -34.55 0.91
C ALA A 351 24.42 -35.24 1.94
N HIS A 352 24.93 -36.26 2.64
CA HIS A 352 24.17 -36.95 3.69
C HIS A 352 23.77 -36.02 4.85
N GLN A 353 24.66 -35.11 5.27
CA GLN A 353 24.35 -34.16 6.34
C GLN A 353 23.31 -33.11 5.92
N GLN A 354 23.31 -32.69 4.64
CA GLN A 354 22.28 -31.79 4.09
C GLN A 354 20.92 -32.49 4.03
N VAL A 355 20.88 -33.73 3.51
CA VAL A 355 19.67 -34.56 3.48
C VAL A 355 19.10 -34.79 4.88
N ALA A 356 19.94 -35.12 5.86
CA ALA A 356 19.49 -35.34 7.24
C ALA A 356 18.80 -34.09 7.82
N ARG A 357 19.41 -32.91 7.63
CA ARG A 357 18.82 -31.63 8.04
C ARG A 357 17.49 -31.36 7.33
N LEU A 358 17.46 -31.54 6.01
CA LEU A 358 16.24 -31.35 5.22
C LEU A 358 15.10 -32.27 5.69
N LYS A 359 15.39 -33.53 5.99
CA LYS A 359 14.40 -34.49 6.52
C LYS A 359 13.81 -34.02 7.85
N ASP A 360 14.65 -33.50 8.75
CA ASP A 360 14.19 -33.01 10.05
C ASP A 360 13.32 -31.76 9.89
N GLU A 361 13.69 -30.84 9.00
CA GLU A 361 12.92 -29.62 8.73
C GLU A 361 11.56 -29.94 8.08
N ILE A 362 11.50 -30.83 7.09
CA ILE A 362 10.23 -31.27 6.48
C ILE A 362 9.33 -31.91 7.53
N LYS A 363 9.86 -32.77 8.42
CA LYS A 363 9.06 -33.39 9.49
C LYS A 363 8.55 -32.38 10.52
N GLN A 364 9.31 -31.31 10.79
CA GLN A 364 8.87 -30.24 11.69
C GLN A 364 7.76 -29.40 11.06
N GLN A 365 7.84 -29.12 9.77
CA GLN A 365 6.85 -28.30 9.07
C GLN A 365 5.56 -29.07 8.74
N PHE A 366 5.67 -30.37 8.43
CA PHE A 366 4.55 -31.21 8.00
C PHE A 366 4.35 -32.38 8.96
N SER A 367 3.59 -32.16 10.04
CA SER A 367 3.40 -33.13 11.14
C SER A 367 2.74 -34.45 10.74
N GLU A 368 2.08 -34.47 9.59
CA GLU A 368 1.37 -35.62 9.01
C GLU A 368 2.35 -36.67 8.43
N ILE A 369 3.58 -36.26 8.13
CA ILE A 369 4.61 -37.11 7.54
C ILE A 369 5.39 -37.84 8.65
N LYS A 370 5.31 -39.17 8.67
CA LYS A 370 6.03 -40.01 9.64
C LYS A 370 7.33 -40.57 9.09
N HIS A 371 7.31 -40.98 7.83
CA HIS A 371 8.48 -41.53 7.14
C HIS A 371 8.82 -40.69 5.92
N ILE A 372 10.11 -40.42 5.73
CA ILE A 372 10.62 -39.73 4.53
C ILE A 372 11.80 -40.54 4.01
N GLN A 373 11.76 -40.85 2.72
CA GLN A 373 12.85 -41.46 1.98
C GLN A 373 13.28 -40.49 0.88
N ILE A 374 14.58 -40.16 0.87
CA ILE A 374 15.16 -39.22 -0.09
C ILE A 374 16.21 -39.96 -0.90
N HIS A 375 16.01 -40.02 -2.20
CA HIS A 375 16.95 -40.55 -3.18
C HIS A 375 17.80 -39.39 -3.70
N LEU A 376 19.09 -39.61 -3.84
CA LEU A 376 20.01 -38.59 -4.33
C LEU A 376 20.23 -38.78 -5.83
N GLU A 377 20.04 -37.71 -6.58
CA GLU A 377 20.35 -37.67 -8.00
C GLU A 377 21.35 -36.57 -8.33
N ASP A 378 22.22 -36.83 -9.30
CA ASP A 378 23.19 -35.89 -9.81
C ASP A 378 22.61 -35.14 -11.01
N PHE A 379 22.54 -33.80 -10.94
CA PHE A 379 22.03 -32.97 -12.04
C PHE A 379 23.11 -32.50 -13.04
N SER A 380 24.34 -33.01 -12.94
CA SER A 380 25.45 -32.65 -13.83
C SER A 380 25.21 -33.08 -15.30
N ASN A 381 24.43 -32.29 -16.05
CA ASN A 381 24.08 -32.54 -17.46
C ASN A 381 25.13 -32.07 -18.48
N PHE A 382 26.37 -31.80 -18.06
CA PHE A 382 27.41 -31.29 -18.96
C PHE A 382 28.33 -32.41 -19.46
N GLY A 383 28.44 -32.57 -20.78
CA GLY A 383 29.46 -33.42 -21.42
C GLY A 383 28.97 -34.65 -22.19
N CYS A 384 27.74 -34.65 -22.73
CA CYS A 384 27.28 -35.73 -23.61
C CYS A 384 27.91 -35.61 -25.01
N GLU A 385 28.59 -36.67 -25.48
CA GLU A 385 29.07 -36.79 -26.85
C GLU A 385 28.01 -37.48 -27.72
N GLU A 386 27.59 -36.85 -28.82
CA GLU A 386 26.62 -37.44 -29.75
C GLU A 386 27.30 -38.53 -30.59
N LEU A 387 26.79 -39.75 -30.51
CA LEU A 387 27.26 -40.89 -31.27
C LEU A 387 26.57 -40.94 -32.64
N PRO A 388 27.27 -41.31 -33.72
CA PRO A 388 26.68 -41.46 -35.04
C PRO A 388 25.61 -42.57 -35.04
N LEU A 389 24.46 -42.28 -35.65
CA LEU A 389 23.35 -43.23 -35.80
C LEU A 389 23.55 -44.19 -36.99
N GLU A 390 24.10 -43.69 -38.09
CA GLU A 390 24.37 -44.49 -39.28
C GLU A 390 25.61 -45.36 -39.09
N GLY A 391 25.45 -46.69 -39.27
CA GLY A 391 26.53 -47.66 -39.11
C GLY A 391 26.87 -48.04 -37.66
N SER A 392 26.01 -47.64 -36.70
CA SER A 392 26.15 -48.03 -35.29
C SER A 392 25.52 -49.39 -35.02
N GLU A 393 26.33 -50.35 -34.57
CA GLU A 393 25.86 -51.69 -34.16
C GLU A 393 24.82 -51.62 -33.02
N LEU A 394 24.90 -50.57 -32.18
CA LEU A 394 23.94 -50.29 -31.11
C LEU A 394 22.58 -49.86 -31.70
N ALA A 395 22.58 -48.96 -32.68
CA ALA A 395 21.34 -48.52 -33.32
C ALA A 395 20.62 -49.70 -34.00
N ASP A 396 21.34 -50.55 -34.72
CA ASP A 396 20.78 -51.73 -35.37
C ASP A 396 20.16 -52.71 -34.37
N LYS A 397 20.81 -52.97 -33.24
CA LYS A 397 20.26 -53.83 -32.17
C LYS A 397 18.98 -53.24 -31.58
N ILE A 398 18.94 -51.92 -31.34
CA ILE A 398 17.75 -51.23 -30.84
C ILE A 398 16.60 -51.36 -31.83
N TYR A 399 16.83 -51.12 -33.12
CA TYR A 399 15.80 -51.30 -34.17
C TYR A 399 15.25 -52.74 -34.22
N GLN A 400 16.10 -53.75 -34.03
CA GLN A 400 15.65 -55.15 -33.99
C GLN A 400 14.73 -55.43 -32.80
N VAL A 401 15.08 -54.94 -31.60
CA VAL A 401 14.26 -55.12 -30.39
C VAL A 401 12.92 -54.40 -30.54
N CYS A 402 12.93 -53.17 -31.07
CA CYS A 402 11.70 -52.41 -31.29
C CYS A 402 10.77 -53.06 -32.32
N LYS A 403 11.32 -53.71 -33.35
CA LYS A 403 10.54 -54.43 -34.37
C LYS A 403 9.90 -55.73 -33.85
N LEU A 404 10.44 -56.31 -32.78
CA LEU A 404 9.91 -57.50 -32.12
C LEU A 404 8.77 -57.18 -31.13
N SER A 405 8.52 -55.90 -30.84
CA SER A 405 7.41 -55.48 -30.00
C SER A 405 6.14 -55.34 -30.83
N ASP A 406 5.12 -56.15 -30.53
CA ASP A 406 3.80 -56.09 -31.20
C ASP A 406 3.03 -54.80 -30.91
N GLU A 407 3.49 -53.99 -29.95
CA GLU A 407 2.78 -52.81 -29.48
C GLU A 407 3.24 -51.49 -30.12
N CYS A 408 4.41 -51.50 -30.78
CA CYS A 408 5.03 -50.33 -31.40
C CYS A 408 4.90 -50.40 -32.93
N LYS A 409 4.12 -49.49 -33.52
CA LYS A 409 3.88 -49.49 -34.98
C LYS A 409 5.10 -49.02 -35.77
N ASP A 410 5.80 -48.03 -35.24
CA ASP A 410 6.95 -47.40 -35.87
C ASP A 410 7.88 -46.87 -34.77
N CYS A 411 9.18 -47.07 -34.95
CA CYS A 411 10.19 -46.73 -33.98
C CYS A 411 11.34 -46.04 -34.68
N ARG A 412 11.69 -44.84 -34.22
CA ARG A 412 12.78 -44.03 -34.76
C ARG A 412 13.73 -43.64 -33.65
N ILE A 413 15.01 -43.94 -33.81
CA ILE A 413 16.03 -43.43 -32.89
C ILE A 413 16.31 -41.97 -33.24
N VAL A 414 16.17 -41.08 -32.26
CA VAL A 414 16.36 -39.64 -32.40
C VAL A 414 17.81 -39.25 -32.15
N SER A 415 18.42 -39.80 -31.10
CA SER A 415 19.83 -39.58 -30.78
C SER A 415 20.40 -40.68 -29.90
N LEU A 416 21.71 -40.88 -30.02
CA LEU A 416 22.53 -41.69 -29.12
C LEU A 416 23.58 -40.78 -28.51
N ASN A 417 23.66 -40.73 -27.18
CA ASN A 417 24.57 -39.85 -26.47
C ASN A 417 25.42 -40.67 -25.49
N ARG A 418 26.74 -40.51 -25.52
CA ARG A 418 27.66 -41.13 -24.56
C ARG A 418 27.99 -40.15 -23.43
N ARG A 419 27.90 -40.63 -22.19
CA ARG A 419 28.33 -39.93 -20.97
C ARG A 419 29.32 -40.83 -20.23
N GLY A 420 30.62 -40.59 -20.38
CA GLY A 420 31.64 -41.47 -19.80
C GLY A 420 31.54 -42.89 -20.40
N ASP A 421 31.29 -43.89 -19.55
CA ASP A 421 31.14 -45.30 -19.95
C ASP A 421 29.68 -45.67 -20.28
N SER A 422 28.69 -44.80 -20.01
CA SER A 422 27.28 -45.07 -20.29
C SER A 422 26.78 -44.46 -21.59
N VAL A 423 25.83 -45.15 -22.24
CA VAL A 423 25.16 -44.67 -23.45
C VAL A 423 23.68 -44.44 -23.17
N ASN A 424 23.20 -43.25 -23.52
CA ASN A 424 21.80 -42.86 -23.45
C ASN A 424 21.19 -42.88 -24.86
N VAL A 425 19.98 -43.40 -24.98
CA VAL A 425 19.23 -43.41 -26.24
C VAL A 425 17.93 -42.63 -26.10
N ASN A 426 17.64 -41.77 -27.08
CA ASN A 426 16.32 -41.18 -27.27
C ASN A 426 15.62 -41.87 -28.44
N ILE A 427 14.44 -42.44 -28.19
CA ILE A 427 13.65 -43.19 -29.15
C ILE A 427 12.27 -42.55 -29.25
N GLN A 428 11.75 -42.44 -30.46
CA GLN A 428 10.40 -41.99 -30.75
C GLN A 428 9.59 -43.18 -31.24
N CYS A 429 8.54 -43.53 -30.51
CA CYS A 429 7.71 -44.70 -30.79
C CYS A 429 6.27 -44.27 -31.08
N ARG A 430 5.67 -44.83 -32.13
CA ARG A 430 4.26 -44.59 -32.50
C ARG A 430 3.36 -45.71 -31.98
N PHE A 431 2.33 -45.35 -31.22
CA PHE A 431 1.37 -46.27 -30.63
C PHE A 431 -0.04 -46.08 -31.23
N TYR A 432 -0.92 -47.08 -31.08
CA TYR A 432 -2.30 -47.02 -31.59
C TYR A 432 -3.17 -46.00 -30.82
N ILE A 433 -4.11 -45.37 -31.53
CA ILE A 433 -4.96 -44.25 -31.02
C ILE A 433 -5.97 -44.71 -29.96
N ASP A 434 -6.31 -46.00 -29.95
CA ASP A 434 -7.32 -46.59 -29.07
C ASP A 434 -6.80 -46.98 -27.68
N LYS A 435 -5.48 -46.87 -27.43
CA LYS A 435 -4.89 -47.11 -26.12
C LYS A 435 -5.02 -45.89 -25.20
N THR A 436 -5.31 -46.14 -23.92
CA THR A 436 -5.26 -45.15 -22.84
C THR A 436 -3.81 -44.74 -22.52
N ILE A 437 -3.61 -43.60 -21.85
CA ILE A 437 -2.28 -43.15 -21.39
C ILE A 437 -1.61 -44.24 -20.52
N THR A 438 -2.37 -44.92 -19.67
CA THR A 438 -1.86 -46.01 -18.82
C THR A 438 -1.35 -47.19 -19.65
N GLU A 439 -2.08 -47.60 -20.69
CA GLU A 439 -1.67 -48.69 -21.58
C GLU A 439 -0.46 -48.31 -22.43
N VAL A 440 -0.35 -47.05 -22.88
CA VAL A 440 0.85 -46.54 -23.57
C VAL A 440 2.04 -46.49 -22.61
N HIS A 441 1.84 -46.11 -21.35
CA HIS A 441 2.90 -46.14 -20.33
C HIS A 441 3.39 -47.57 -20.05
N GLN A 442 2.48 -48.54 -19.96
CA GLN A 442 2.85 -49.95 -19.79
C GLN A 442 3.66 -50.46 -21.00
N ALA A 443 3.18 -50.18 -22.21
CA ALA A 443 3.84 -50.56 -23.46
C ALA A 443 5.26 -49.98 -23.58
N THR A 444 5.42 -48.69 -23.25
CA THR A 444 6.74 -48.04 -23.23
C THR A 444 7.66 -48.62 -22.16
N THR A 445 7.14 -48.92 -20.96
CA THR A 445 7.92 -49.56 -19.88
C THR A 445 8.38 -50.98 -20.27
N GLU A 446 7.54 -51.76 -20.93
CA GLU A 446 7.90 -53.09 -21.42
C GLU A 446 8.94 -53.05 -22.54
N LEU A 447 8.81 -52.08 -23.44
CA LEU A 447 9.77 -51.84 -24.51
C LEU A 447 11.14 -51.40 -23.95
N GLU A 448 11.15 -50.49 -22.97
CA GLU A 448 12.34 -50.06 -22.25
C GLU A 448 13.05 -51.25 -21.59
N ARG A 449 12.33 -52.08 -20.85
CA ARG A 449 12.88 -53.31 -20.24
C ARG A 449 13.46 -54.27 -21.28
N SER A 450 12.79 -54.41 -22.42
CA SER A 450 13.23 -55.30 -23.50
C SER A 450 14.53 -54.80 -24.14
N ILE A 451 14.65 -53.49 -24.37
CA ILE A 451 15.86 -52.85 -24.89
C ILE A 451 17.00 -52.97 -23.88
N HIS A 452 16.76 -52.65 -22.61
CA HIS A 452 17.77 -52.75 -21.55
C HIS A 452 18.26 -54.19 -21.35
N LYS A 453 17.38 -55.19 -21.50
CA LYS A 453 17.75 -56.60 -21.40
C LYS A 453 18.59 -57.06 -22.59
N ALA A 454 18.31 -56.55 -23.79
CA ALA A 454 19.05 -56.88 -25.00
C ALA A 454 20.40 -56.14 -25.10
N ILE A 455 20.49 -54.95 -24.51
CA ILE A 455 21.65 -54.05 -24.61
C ILE A 455 21.94 -53.48 -23.21
N PRO A 456 22.70 -54.21 -22.38
CA PRO A 456 23.02 -53.80 -21.00
C PRO A 456 23.94 -52.56 -20.91
N GLU A 457 24.51 -52.15 -22.04
CA GLU A 457 25.42 -50.99 -22.17
C GLU A 457 24.65 -49.65 -22.19
N LEU A 458 23.32 -49.70 -22.28
CA LEU A 458 22.45 -48.53 -22.22
C LEU A 458 22.09 -48.21 -20.77
N ASP A 459 22.29 -46.96 -20.37
CA ASP A 459 22.06 -46.48 -19.00
C ASP A 459 20.68 -45.83 -18.87
N HIS A 460 20.34 -44.90 -19.77
CA HIS A 460 19.00 -44.34 -19.87
C HIS A 460 18.38 -44.51 -21.26
N ILE A 461 17.13 -44.97 -21.30
CA ILE A 461 16.34 -45.18 -22.52
C ILE A 461 15.12 -44.27 -22.42
N PHE A 462 15.12 -43.18 -23.17
CA PHE A 462 13.98 -42.25 -23.21
C PHE A 462 13.09 -42.58 -24.40
N ILE A 463 11.86 -43.00 -24.12
CA ILE A 463 10.86 -43.31 -25.16
C ILE A 463 9.82 -42.20 -25.21
N HIS A 464 9.84 -41.44 -26.29
CA HIS A 464 8.80 -40.46 -26.60
C HIS A 464 7.67 -41.14 -27.38
N ALA A 465 6.56 -41.42 -26.70
CA ALA A 465 5.37 -41.98 -27.30
C ALA A 465 4.59 -40.92 -28.11
N GLN A 466 4.23 -41.25 -29.35
CA GLN A 466 3.42 -40.40 -30.22
C GLN A 466 2.21 -41.14 -30.77
N PRO A 467 1.10 -40.42 -31.04
CA PRO A 467 0.03 -40.98 -31.85
C PRO A 467 0.53 -41.27 -33.28
N PRO A 468 -0.14 -42.14 -34.04
CA PRO A 468 0.19 -42.34 -35.45
C PRO A 468 -0.09 -41.05 -36.22
N GLU A 469 0.67 -40.79 -37.28
CA GLU A 469 0.33 -39.73 -38.23
C GLU A 469 -1.11 -39.95 -38.73
N THR A 470 -1.96 -38.94 -38.55
CA THR A 470 -3.23 -38.87 -39.29
C THR A 470 -2.88 -38.76 -40.78
N PRO A 471 -3.49 -39.59 -41.64
CA PRO A 471 -3.17 -39.64 -43.06
C PRO A 471 -3.42 -38.32 -43.80
#